data_AF-A0A531MW24-F1
#
_entry.id   AF-A0A531MW24-F1
#
_cell.length_a   1.000
_cell.length_b   1.000
_cell.length_c   1.000
_cell.angle_alpha   90.00
_cell.angle_beta   90.00
_cell.angle_gamma   90.00
#
_symmetry.space_group_name_H-M   'P 1'
#
loop_
_entity.id
_entity.type
_entity.pdbx_description
1 polymer ?
#
loop_
_entity_poly.entity_id
_entity_poly.type
_entity_poly.pdbx_seq_one_letter_code
_entity_poly.pdbx_strand_id
1 'polypeptide(L)'
;MISNIAELIADRIGAMPAGERRAAQTLIAFYPMIGLKTVAEFSAAAGVSSPTILRFVARLGFQNYPEFQSSLQDELAAQLQSPATRTLNPPSPGGTGSPMLEATLDNMRETFRHLSDKQLADIATRLAERRGKTFLIGGRFTDPLARYMA
;
A
#
# COMPACT_ATOMS: atom_id res chain seq x y z
N MET A 1 9.09 10.80 -9.43
CA MET A 1 8.73 10.09 -8.20
C MET A 1 7.69 9.06 -8.62
N ILE A 2 7.99 7.77 -8.56
CA ILE A 2 7.03 6.73 -8.92
C ILE A 2 6.20 6.50 -7.66
N SER A 3 5.05 7.18 -7.55
CA SER A 3 4.10 6.96 -6.46
C SER A 3 3.50 5.57 -6.64
N ASN A 4 3.48 4.78 -5.56
CA ASN A 4 2.86 3.46 -5.61
C ASN A 4 1.33 3.60 -5.71
N ILE A 5 0.64 2.59 -6.21
CA ILE A 5 -0.82 2.64 -6.43
C ILE A 5 -1.59 2.80 -5.11
N ALA A 6 -1.13 2.20 -4.01
CA ALA A 6 -1.77 2.35 -2.71
C ALA A 6 -1.71 3.81 -2.17
N GLU A 7 -0.62 4.52 -2.43
CA GLU A 7 -0.41 5.94 -2.10
C GLU A 7 -1.33 6.82 -2.96
N LEU A 8 -1.40 6.55 -4.28
CA LEU A 8 -2.34 7.22 -5.18
C LEU A 8 -3.80 7.05 -4.72
N ILE A 9 -4.14 5.86 -4.22
CA ILE A 9 -5.45 5.62 -3.62
C ILE A 9 -5.60 6.46 -2.35
N ALA A 10 -4.65 6.38 -1.42
CA ALA A 10 -4.68 7.10 -0.15
C ALA A 10 -4.94 8.60 -0.32
N ASP A 11 -4.26 9.23 -1.28
CA ASP A 11 -4.38 10.65 -1.55
C ASP A 11 -5.73 11.03 -2.19
N ARG A 12 -6.29 10.15 -3.02
CA ARG A 12 -7.47 10.46 -3.85
C ARG A 12 -8.77 9.89 -3.30
N ILE A 13 -8.73 8.93 -2.38
CA ILE A 13 -9.91 8.18 -1.90
C ILE A 13 -11.01 9.07 -1.33
N GLY A 14 -10.63 10.19 -0.70
CA GLY A 14 -11.57 11.18 -0.16
C GLY A 14 -12.44 11.85 -1.23
N ALA A 15 -11.93 12.00 -2.46
CA ALA A 15 -12.65 12.60 -3.58
C ALA A 15 -13.32 11.56 -4.50
N MET A 16 -13.13 10.25 -4.25
CA MET A 16 -13.73 9.20 -5.07
C MET A 16 -15.24 9.07 -4.82
N PRO A 17 -16.06 8.94 -5.89
CA PRO A 17 -17.46 8.53 -5.78
C PRO A 17 -17.60 7.18 -5.08
N ALA A 18 -18.77 6.89 -4.49
CA ALA A 18 -19.00 5.69 -3.67
C ALA A 18 -18.58 4.37 -4.34
N GLY A 19 -18.89 4.19 -5.63
CA GLY A 19 -18.52 2.99 -6.38
C GLY A 19 -17.00 2.86 -6.61
N GLU A 20 -16.33 3.96 -6.94
CA GLU A 20 -14.87 3.96 -7.13
C GLU A 20 -14.15 3.80 -5.78
N ARG A 21 -14.68 4.38 -4.71
CA ARG A 21 -14.18 4.18 -3.35
C ARG A 21 -14.27 2.72 -2.91
N ARG A 22 -15.34 2.02 -3.29
CA ARG A 22 -15.49 0.58 -3.03
C ARG A 22 -14.48 -0.24 -3.82
N ALA A 23 -14.21 0.12 -5.08
CA ALA A 23 -13.15 -0.50 -5.87
C ALA A 23 -11.77 -0.30 -5.21
N ALA A 24 -11.47 0.92 -4.76
CA ALA A 24 -10.25 1.27 -4.04
C ALA A 24 -10.07 0.46 -2.74
N GLN A 25 -11.11 0.37 -1.93
CA GLN A 25 -11.10 -0.42 -0.69
C GLN A 25 -10.90 -1.92 -0.96
N THR A 26 -11.53 -2.44 -2.02
CA THR A 26 -11.37 -3.84 -2.43
C THR A 26 -9.92 -4.10 -2.88
N LEU A 27 -9.34 -3.18 -3.66
CA LEU A 27 -7.95 -3.27 -4.07
C LEU A 27 -7.00 -3.27 -2.88
N ILE A 28 -7.19 -2.39 -1.90
CA ILE A 28 -6.38 -2.36 -0.67
C ILE A 28 -6.52 -3.67 0.12
N ALA A 29 -7.75 -4.20 0.25
CA ALA A 29 -8.00 -5.40 1.04
C ALA A 29 -7.33 -6.66 0.46
N PHE A 30 -7.17 -6.72 -0.86
CA PHE A 30 -6.59 -7.87 -1.58
C PHE A 30 -5.37 -7.45 -2.41
N TYR A 31 -4.61 -6.49 -1.92
CA TYR A 31 -3.52 -5.87 -2.67
C TYR A 31 -2.33 -6.82 -2.86
N PRO A 32 -1.67 -6.83 -4.03
CA PRO A 32 -2.08 -6.25 -5.32
C PRO A 32 -2.93 -7.22 -6.16
N MET A 33 -3.20 -8.42 -5.64
CA MET A 33 -3.71 -9.57 -6.39
C MET A 33 -5.02 -9.32 -7.13
N ILE A 34 -6.00 -8.63 -6.51
CA ILE A 34 -7.29 -8.41 -7.18
C ILE A 34 -7.18 -7.51 -8.42
N GLY A 35 -6.23 -6.56 -8.42
CA GLY A 35 -5.97 -5.70 -9.57
C GLY A 35 -5.27 -6.43 -10.73
N LEU A 36 -4.58 -7.55 -10.45
CA LEU A 36 -3.96 -8.41 -11.47
C LEU A 36 -4.94 -9.38 -12.13
N LYS A 37 -6.15 -9.50 -11.59
CA LYS A 37 -7.25 -10.26 -12.21
C LYS A 37 -7.92 -9.47 -13.33
N THR A 38 -8.82 -10.10 -14.07
CA THR A 38 -9.60 -9.41 -15.11
C THR A 38 -10.51 -8.33 -14.52
N VAL A 39 -10.89 -7.34 -15.34
CA VAL A 39 -11.85 -6.28 -14.94
C VAL A 39 -13.15 -6.88 -14.41
N ALA A 40 -13.61 -7.99 -14.99
CA ALA A 40 -14.83 -8.68 -14.58
C ALA A 40 -14.71 -9.31 -13.19
N GLU A 41 -13.58 -9.96 -12.89
CA GLU A 41 -13.33 -10.53 -11.57
C GLU A 41 -13.17 -9.43 -10.51
N PHE A 42 -12.46 -8.35 -10.84
CA PHE A 42 -12.30 -7.22 -9.93
C PHE A 42 -13.65 -6.53 -9.66
N SER A 43 -14.45 -6.28 -10.69
CA SER A 43 -15.77 -5.65 -10.52
C SER A 43 -16.72 -6.52 -9.69
N ALA A 44 -16.70 -7.85 -9.91
CA ALA A 44 -17.44 -8.81 -9.10
C ALA A 44 -17.00 -8.80 -7.63
N ALA A 45 -15.69 -8.87 -7.35
CA ALA A 45 -15.16 -8.83 -5.99
C ALA A 45 -15.49 -7.52 -5.26
N ALA A 46 -15.47 -6.40 -5.98
CA ALA A 46 -15.81 -5.09 -5.43
C ALA A 46 -17.32 -4.82 -5.35
N GLY A 47 -18.17 -5.68 -5.92
CA GLY A 47 -19.62 -5.46 -5.98
C GLY A 47 -20.00 -4.17 -6.73
N VAL A 48 -19.29 -3.87 -7.82
CA VAL A 48 -19.54 -2.70 -8.69
C VAL A 48 -19.53 -3.12 -10.16
N SER A 49 -19.92 -2.23 -11.07
CA SER A 49 -19.90 -2.51 -12.51
C SER A 49 -18.48 -2.39 -13.10
N SER A 50 -18.18 -3.13 -14.18
CA SER A 50 -16.90 -3.04 -14.89
C SER A 50 -16.54 -1.61 -15.35
N PRO A 51 -17.48 -0.78 -15.87
CA PRO A 51 -17.18 0.63 -16.15
C PRO A 51 -16.78 1.45 -14.92
N THR A 52 -17.22 1.05 -13.72
CA THR A 52 -16.80 1.71 -12.47
C THR A 52 -15.34 1.40 -12.15
N ILE A 53 -14.88 0.16 -12.38
CA ILE A 53 -13.46 -0.20 -12.27
C ILE A 53 -12.62 0.60 -13.26
N LEU A 54 -13.05 0.72 -14.52
CA LEU A 54 -12.31 1.49 -15.53
C LEU A 54 -12.23 2.98 -15.18
N ARG A 55 -13.31 3.58 -14.67
CA ARG A 55 -13.29 4.98 -14.18
C ARG A 55 -12.39 5.16 -12.96
N PHE A 56 -12.39 4.21 -12.04
CA PHE A 56 -11.49 4.20 -10.89
C PHE A 56 -10.02 4.18 -11.35
N VAL A 57 -9.66 3.29 -12.28
CA VAL A 57 -8.32 3.19 -12.85
C VAL A 57 -7.91 4.48 -13.59
N ALA A 58 -8.82 5.05 -14.39
CA ALA A 58 -8.61 6.35 -15.01
C ALA A 58 -8.40 7.47 -13.99
N ARG A 59 -9.12 7.45 -12.87
CA ARG A 59 -8.96 8.43 -11.78
C ARG A 59 -7.64 8.27 -11.03
N LEU A 60 -7.06 7.08 -11.02
CA LEU A 60 -5.69 6.87 -10.54
C LEU A 60 -4.63 7.40 -11.54
N GLY A 61 -5.03 7.72 -12.77
CA GLY A 61 -4.16 8.34 -13.78
C GLY A 61 -3.63 7.38 -14.83
N PHE A 62 -4.12 6.14 -14.86
CA PHE A 62 -3.78 5.15 -15.88
C PHE A 62 -4.74 5.29 -17.07
N GLN A 63 -4.20 5.19 -18.28
CA GLN A 63 -4.96 5.32 -19.52
C GLN A 63 -5.87 4.12 -19.76
N ASN A 64 -5.44 2.94 -19.32
CA ASN A 64 -6.19 1.70 -19.49
C ASN A 64 -5.85 0.68 -18.39
N TYR A 65 -6.65 -0.40 -18.35
CA TYR A 65 -6.49 -1.45 -17.35
C TYR A 65 -5.17 -2.24 -17.49
N PRO A 66 -4.69 -2.60 -18.70
CA PRO A 66 -3.38 -3.22 -18.87
C PRO A 66 -2.21 -2.40 -18.33
N GLU A 67 -2.20 -1.07 -18.53
CA GLU A 67 -1.16 -0.18 -17.98
C GLU A 67 -1.16 -0.20 -16.44
N PHE A 68 -2.34 -0.15 -15.84
CA PHE A 68 -2.51 -0.31 -14.39
C PHE A 68 -2.01 -1.68 -13.90
N GLN A 69 -2.30 -2.77 -14.63
CA GLN A 69 -1.80 -4.10 -14.29
C GLN A 69 -0.28 -4.19 -14.38
N SER A 70 0.34 -3.58 -15.39
CA SER A 70 1.80 -3.53 -15.52
C SER A 70 2.42 -2.85 -14.31
N SER A 71 1.87 -1.70 -13.87
CA SER A 71 2.34 -1.00 -12.68
C SER A 71 2.21 -1.85 -11.41
N LEU A 72 1.12 -2.61 -11.25
CA LEU A 72 0.97 -3.55 -10.12
C LEU A 72 1.98 -4.71 -10.19
N GLN A 73 2.31 -5.19 -11.38
CA GLN A 73 3.31 -6.25 -11.57
C GLN A 73 4.72 -5.74 -11.22
N ASP A 74 5.05 -4.51 -11.64
CA ASP A 74 6.32 -3.87 -11.30
C ASP A 74 6.47 -3.67 -9.79
N GLU A 75 5.40 -3.22 -9.11
CA GLU A 75 5.38 -3.12 -7.65
C GLU A 75 5.54 -4.49 -6.96
N LEU A 76 4.86 -5.52 -7.43
CA LEU A 76 4.98 -6.87 -6.89
C LEU A 76 6.39 -7.43 -7.07
N ALA A 77 7.01 -7.23 -8.24
CA ALA A 77 8.38 -7.63 -8.51
C ALA A 77 9.37 -6.91 -7.59
N ALA A 78 9.18 -5.61 -7.36
CA ALA A 78 10.00 -4.83 -6.43
C ALA A 78 9.86 -5.34 -4.98
N GLN A 79 8.66 -5.72 -4.54
CA GLN A 79 8.43 -6.30 -3.21
C GLN A 79 9.13 -7.65 -3.02
N LEU A 80 9.18 -8.49 -4.05
CA LEU A 80 9.90 -9.77 -3.99
C LEU A 80 11.43 -9.56 -3.88
N GLN A 81 11.94 -8.44 -4.39
CA GLN A 81 13.33 -7.99 -4.21
C GLN A 81 13.55 -7.12 -2.95
N SER A 82 12.63 -7.21 -1.98
CA SER A 82 12.66 -6.45 -0.72
C SER A 82 14.03 -6.54 -0.03
N PRO A 83 14.47 -5.46 0.64
CA PRO A 83 15.69 -5.49 1.45
C PRO A 83 15.75 -6.67 2.43
N ALA A 84 14.61 -7.15 2.94
CA ALA A 84 14.54 -8.34 3.79
C ALA A 84 15.04 -9.62 3.09
N THR A 85 14.69 -9.83 1.82
CA THR A 85 15.25 -10.96 1.02
C THR A 85 16.70 -10.70 0.61
N ARG A 86 17.11 -9.44 0.42
CA ARG A 86 18.53 -9.08 0.18
C ARG A 86 19.44 -9.35 1.38
N THR A 87 18.98 -9.17 2.62
CA THR A 87 19.78 -9.48 3.82
C THR A 87 20.10 -10.98 4.00
N LEU A 88 19.39 -11.86 3.29
CA LEU A 88 19.68 -13.30 3.25
C LEU A 88 20.77 -13.65 2.23
N ASN A 89 21.09 -12.74 1.30
CA ASN A 89 22.16 -12.95 0.34
C ASN A 89 23.51 -12.52 0.95
N PRO A 90 24.59 -13.29 0.73
CA PRO A 90 25.90 -12.94 1.25
C PRO A 90 26.36 -11.59 0.65
N PRO A 91 27.09 -10.76 1.43
CA PRO A 91 27.56 -9.46 0.96
C PRO A 91 28.41 -9.60 -0.31
N SER A 92 28.13 -8.76 -1.31
CA SER A 92 29.03 -8.57 -2.45
C SER A 92 30.36 -7.98 -1.96
N PRO A 93 31.53 -8.45 -2.46
CA PRO A 93 32.81 -7.89 -2.04
C PRO A 93 32.93 -6.44 -2.52
N GLY A 94 33.03 -5.47 -1.60
CA GLY A 94 33.35 -4.07 -1.92
C GLY A 94 32.48 -2.99 -1.29
N GLY A 95 31.42 -3.34 -0.54
CA GLY A 95 30.62 -2.36 0.22
C GLY A 95 31.23 -2.06 1.59
N THR A 96 31.48 -0.79 1.90
CA THR A 96 32.02 -0.33 3.20
C THR A 96 31.00 -0.27 4.34
N GLY A 97 29.71 -0.50 4.06
CA GLY A 97 28.61 -0.54 5.05
C GLY A 97 28.05 -1.94 5.26
N SER A 98 27.53 -2.22 6.46
CA SER A 98 26.78 -3.46 6.72
C SER A 98 25.54 -3.51 5.81
N PRO A 99 25.36 -4.55 4.97
CA PRO A 99 24.17 -4.67 4.11
C PRO A 99 22.85 -4.58 4.88
N MET A 100 22.86 -5.01 6.14
CA MET A 100 21.71 -4.91 7.05
C MET A 100 21.40 -3.46 7.45
N LEU A 101 22.42 -2.60 7.61
CA LEU A 101 22.22 -1.18 7.89
C LEU A 101 21.59 -0.47 6.69
N GLU A 102 22.13 -0.70 5.49
CA GLU A 102 21.56 -0.12 4.26
C GLU A 102 20.13 -0.60 4.03
N ALA A 103 19.87 -1.89 4.21
CA ALA A 103 18.52 -2.44 4.14
C ALA A 103 17.56 -1.80 5.15
N THR A 104 18.03 -1.52 6.37
CA THR A 104 17.24 -0.86 7.41
C THR A 104 16.91 0.58 7.03
N LEU A 105 17.89 1.34 6.55
CA LEU A 105 17.70 2.72 6.11
C LEU A 105 16.74 2.80 4.92
N ASP A 106 16.87 1.90 3.96
CA ASP A 106 15.96 1.81 2.82
C ASP A 106 14.53 1.48 3.27
N ASN A 107 14.35 0.48 4.15
CA ASN A 107 13.02 0.15 4.69
C ASN A 107 12.37 1.33 5.42
N MET A 108 13.15 2.11 6.19
CA MET A 108 12.64 3.31 6.86
C MET A 108 12.21 4.36 5.83
N ARG A 109 13.05 4.64 4.82
CA ARG A 109 12.71 5.58 3.74
C ARG A 109 11.47 5.13 2.97
N GLU A 110 11.34 3.85 2.66
CA GLU A 110 10.14 3.29 2.02
C GLU A 110 8.90 3.46 2.90
N THR A 111 9.00 3.19 4.21
CA THR A 111 7.88 3.38 5.15
C THR A 111 7.33 4.80 5.07
N PHE A 112 8.21 5.81 5.12
CA PHE A 112 7.78 7.20 5.08
C PHE A 112 7.35 7.68 3.69
N ARG A 113 7.81 7.07 2.60
CA ARG A 113 7.31 7.39 1.25
C ARG A 113 5.86 6.96 1.04
N HIS A 114 5.43 5.88 1.68
CA HIS A 114 4.08 5.34 1.50
C HIS A 114 3.04 5.87 2.50
N LEU A 115 3.43 6.79 3.38
CA LEU A 115 2.54 7.40 4.37
C LEU A 115 2.11 8.78 3.90
N SER A 116 0.82 8.94 3.57
CA SER A 116 0.24 10.24 3.24
C SER A 116 0.19 11.14 4.48
N ASP A 117 0.82 12.32 4.42
CA ASP A 117 0.82 13.31 5.52
C ASP A 117 -0.60 13.65 5.99
N LYS A 118 -1.53 13.75 5.04
CA LYS A 118 -2.93 14.01 5.31
C LYS A 118 -3.57 12.89 6.13
N GLN A 119 -3.32 11.63 5.76
CA GLN A 119 -3.84 10.49 6.52
C GLN A 119 -3.26 10.44 7.92
N LEU A 120 -1.95 10.72 8.08
CA LEU A 120 -1.31 10.74 9.38
C LEU A 120 -1.94 11.79 10.29
N ALA A 121 -2.17 13.01 9.77
CA ALA A 121 -2.85 14.08 10.50
C ALA A 121 -4.30 13.72 10.87
N ASP A 122 -5.05 13.11 9.95
CA ASP A 122 -6.43 12.67 10.20
C ASP A 122 -6.49 11.58 11.29
N ILE A 123 -5.55 10.62 11.27
CA ILE A 123 -5.44 9.57 12.29
C ILE A 123 -5.10 10.18 13.66
N ALA A 124 -4.09 11.05 13.71
CA ALA A 124 -3.68 11.73 14.94
C ALA A 124 -4.83 12.54 15.56
N THR A 125 -5.57 13.28 14.73
CA THR A 125 -6.75 14.05 15.15
C THR A 125 -7.82 13.14 15.75
N ARG A 126 -8.17 12.04 15.06
CA ARG A 126 -9.18 11.08 15.53
C ARG A 126 -8.78 10.41 16.85
N LEU A 127 -7.50 10.09 17.03
CA LEU A 127 -6.98 9.54 18.29
C LEU A 127 -7.04 10.58 19.42
N ALA A 128 -6.74 11.84 19.13
CA ALA A 128 -6.75 12.93 20.10
C ALA A 128 -8.18 13.31 20.57
N GLU A 129 -9.20 13.15 19.72
CA GLU A 129 -10.60 13.41 20.09
C GLU A 129 -11.12 12.50 21.22
N ARG A 130 -10.44 11.37 21.50
CA ARG A 130 -10.79 10.39 22.56
C ARG A 130 -12.25 9.95 22.54
N ARG A 131 -12.88 9.95 21.36
CA ARG A 131 -14.26 9.48 21.18
C ARG A 131 -14.29 7.95 21.10
N GLY A 132 -14.29 7.31 22.26
CA GLY A 132 -14.40 5.86 22.40
C GLY A 132 -13.12 5.21 22.92
N LYS A 133 -13.04 3.88 22.75
CA LYS A 133 -11.89 3.07 23.17
C LYS A 133 -11.04 2.70 21.96
N THR A 134 -9.73 2.85 22.08
CA THR A 134 -8.76 2.36 21.10
C THR A 134 -8.26 1.00 21.55
N PHE A 135 -8.29 0.01 20.66
CA PHE A 135 -7.77 -1.33 20.91
C PHE A 135 -6.54 -1.55 20.02
N LEU A 136 -5.44 -1.99 20.62
CA LEU A 136 -4.20 -2.36 19.93
C LEU A 136 -4.06 -3.87 19.99
N ILE A 137 -3.89 -4.51 18.84
CA ILE A 137 -3.76 -5.96 18.72
C ILE A 137 -2.52 -6.25 17.87
N GLY A 138 -1.65 -7.12 18.37
CA GLY A 138 -0.48 -7.61 17.65
C GLY A 138 -0.37 -9.12 17.74
N GLY A 139 0.20 -9.73 16.71
CA GLY A 139 0.56 -11.15 16.68
C GLY A 139 2.04 -11.36 17.05
N ARG A 140 2.60 -12.53 16.75
CA ARG A 140 3.97 -12.92 17.14
C ARG A 140 5.05 -11.87 16.86
N PHE A 141 4.97 -11.18 15.72
CA PHE A 141 5.96 -10.17 15.33
C PHE A 141 5.51 -8.73 15.60
N THR A 142 4.21 -8.49 15.80
CA THR A 142 3.63 -7.15 15.93
C THR A 142 3.15 -6.82 17.35
N ASP A 143 3.13 -7.78 18.28
CA ASP A 143 2.81 -7.57 19.69
C ASP A 143 3.74 -6.57 20.39
N PRO A 144 5.09 -6.61 20.19
CA PRO A 144 5.95 -5.59 20.77
C PRO A 144 5.60 -4.16 20.33
N LEU A 145 5.21 -3.98 19.06
CA LEU A 145 4.79 -2.68 18.53
C LEU A 145 3.44 -2.25 19.11
N ALA A 146 2.48 -3.16 19.21
CA ALA A 146 1.18 -2.89 19.81
C ALA A 146 1.31 -2.43 21.27
N ARG A 147 2.21 -3.07 22.03
CA ARG A 147 2.51 -2.69 23.43
C ARG A 147 3.26 -1.38 23.56
N TYR A 148 4.19 -1.09 22.63
CA TYR A 148 4.91 0.18 22.61
C TYR A 148 3.99 1.38 22.35
N MET A 149 2.93 1.19 21.57
CA MET A 149 1.96 2.23 21.20
C MET A 149 0.80 2.40 22.21
N ALA A 150 0.65 1.49 23.17
CA ALA A 150 -0.44 1.49 24.15
C ALA A 150 -0.20 2.46 25.30
#